data_AF-A0A1I8JE07-F1
#
_entry.id   AF-A0A1I8JE07-F1
#
_cell.length_a   1.000
_cell.length_b   1.000
_cell.length_c   1.000
_cell.angle_alpha   90.00
_cell.angle_beta   90.00
_cell.angle_gamma   90.00
#
_symmetry.space_group_name_H-M   'P 1'
#
loop_
_entity.id
_entity.type
_entity.pdbx_description
1 polymer ?
#
loop_
_entity_poly.entity_id
_entity_poly.type
_entity_poly.pdbx_seq_one_letter_code
_entity_poly.pdbx_strand_id
1 'polypeptide(L)'
;ATMELAAAANKQTIERLLAEVNKEYRAAFQLGFTEAEFKTETDKLKEENEQLTKKAELLEIQLNAEKATVETVKADLSEKEAQLSKLDCEKREATHSSETLGKQLAGFVESLATMLGTAYNRVPSTEEAVREKVRQLLADVRNHSAAMAGLEERVKTVTGQLEQQLEANRKREERGVAAEGEAKELRDKLRAVEAQLAAGDVIRESLRGDKDRLYQYLKRLGQALSMEASAIDVAYDVLGEGLVERAEQLVRQGGGCCGCDNGGGLRRRVDSLKEQLESKDLHLELMRRRLAQLDGSGAAAPSGGVADLERERRGRRSGGWRRRTGCWRMLADDLRAQLSGFGELRAAASRQDRDLEQLEAALDKLERVRQKQAQRIASLKTQLAECRRDSDESLRCLSEELRVARQELDEA
;
A
#
# COMPACT_ATOMS: atom_id res chain seq x y z
N ALA A 1 -6.69 163.55 -103.22
CA ALA A 1 -7.41 162.62 -102.32
C ALA A 1 -6.76 161.23 -102.33
N THR A 2 -5.47 161.12 -101.99
CA THR A 2 -4.71 159.85 -102.00
C THR A 2 -3.89 159.62 -100.71
N MET A 3 -3.90 160.54 -99.74
CA MET A 3 -3.19 160.36 -98.46
C MET A 3 -4.10 160.01 -97.26
N GLU A 4 -5.40 160.29 -97.29
CA GLU A 4 -6.31 159.97 -96.16
C GLU A 4 -6.68 158.48 -96.08
N LEU A 5 -6.64 157.75 -97.21
CA LEU A 5 -6.88 156.30 -97.24
C LEU A 5 -5.71 155.48 -96.66
N ALA A 6 -4.48 155.99 -96.71
CA ALA A 6 -3.29 155.30 -96.19
C ALA A 6 -3.16 155.38 -94.66
N ALA A 7 -3.55 156.51 -94.05
CA ALA A 7 -3.53 156.68 -92.60
C ALA A 7 -4.62 155.85 -91.89
N ALA A 8 -5.80 155.70 -92.51
CA ALA A 8 -6.88 154.83 -92.02
C ALA A 8 -6.50 153.34 -92.11
N ALA A 9 -5.81 152.93 -93.17
CA ALA A 9 -5.28 151.58 -93.31
C ALA A 9 -4.23 151.26 -92.23
N ASN A 10 -3.26 152.15 -91.99
CA ASN A 10 -2.24 151.94 -90.96
C ASN A 10 -2.80 151.87 -89.53
N LYS A 11 -3.83 152.67 -89.20
CA LYS A 11 -4.52 152.58 -87.90
C LYS A 11 -5.25 151.23 -87.75
N GLN A 12 -5.97 150.79 -88.79
CA GLN A 12 -6.60 149.46 -88.79
C GLN A 12 -5.57 148.33 -88.66
N THR A 13 -4.39 148.44 -89.28
CA THR A 13 -3.33 147.42 -89.17
C THR A 13 -2.75 147.37 -87.75
N ILE A 14 -2.51 148.52 -87.12
CA ILE A 14 -2.03 148.58 -85.73
C ILE A 14 -3.11 148.07 -84.76
N GLU A 15 -4.38 148.42 -84.95
CA GLU A 15 -5.49 147.88 -84.14
C GLU A 15 -5.68 146.37 -84.35
N ARG A 16 -5.47 145.86 -85.57
CA ARG A 16 -5.43 144.42 -85.85
C ARG A 16 -4.28 143.73 -85.15
N LEU A 17 -3.07 144.28 -85.23
CA LEU A 17 -1.89 143.73 -84.58
C LEU A 17 -2.00 143.81 -83.06
N LEU A 18 -2.61 144.86 -82.50
CA LEU A 18 -2.89 144.94 -81.06
C LEU A 18 -3.98 143.97 -80.63
N ALA A 19 -5.00 143.73 -81.47
CA ALA A 19 -6.02 142.72 -81.22
C ALA A 19 -5.46 141.29 -81.38
N GLU A 20 -4.56 141.05 -82.33
CA GLU A 20 -3.83 139.80 -82.52
C GLU A 20 -2.86 139.58 -81.37
N VAL A 21 -2.08 140.57 -80.96
CA VAL A 21 -1.21 140.50 -79.76
C VAL A 21 -2.04 140.29 -78.49
N ASN A 22 -3.20 140.92 -78.33
CA ASN A 22 -4.08 140.63 -77.19
C ASN A 22 -4.72 139.25 -77.26
N LYS A 23 -5.05 138.76 -78.46
CA LYS A 23 -5.61 137.43 -78.68
C LYS A 23 -4.55 136.35 -78.44
N GLU A 24 -3.33 136.58 -78.90
CA GLU A 24 -2.12 135.78 -78.64
C GLU A 24 -1.76 135.83 -77.16
N TYR A 25 -1.83 136.99 -76.49
CA TYR A 25 -1.57 137.13 -75.06
C TYR A 25 -2.63 136.40 -74.22
N ARG A 26 -3.92 136.48 -74.60
CA ARG A 26 -4.99 135.72 -73.97
C ARG A 26 -4.90 134.23 -74.27
N ALA A 27 -4.53 133.84 -75.49
CA ALA A 27 -4.31 132.44 -75.86
C ALA A 27 -3.10 131.86 -75.13
N ALA A 28 -2.01 132.60 -74.99
CA ALA A 28 -0.82 132.21 -74.23
C ALA A 28 -1.09 132.16 -72.72
N PHE A 29 -1.89 133.10 -72.18
CA PHE A 29 -2.33 133.06 -70.79
C PHE A 29 -3.29 131.89 -70.52
N GLN A 30 -4.22 131.60 -71.43
CA GLN A 30 -5.10 130.43 -71.36
C GLN A 30 -4.30 129.13 -71.51
N LEU A 31 -3.37 129.05 -72.46
CA LEU A 31 -2.47 127.90 -72.62
C LEU A 31 -1.62 127.70 -71.37
N GLY A 32 -1.03 128.76 -70.81
CA GLY A 32 -0.25 128.70 -69.57
C GLY A 32 -1.09 128.33 -68.34
N PHE A 33 -2.35 128.78 -68.28
CA PHE A 33 -3.29 128.38 -67.22
C PHE A 33 -3.68 126.90 -67.37
N THR A 34 -4.03 126.44 -68.58
CA THR A 34 -4.31 125.01 -68.83
C THR A 34 -3.06 124.15 -68.61
N GLU A 35 -1.87 124.65 -68.93
CA GLU A 35 -0.61 123.93 -68.71
C GLU A 35 -0.27 123.84 -67.21
N ALA A 36 -0.60 124.87 -66.43
CA ALA A 36 -0.49 124.83 -64.97
C ALA A 36 -1.52 123.88 -64.35
N GLU A 37 -2.77 123.88 -64.84
CA GLU A 37 -3.80 122.92 -64.43
C GLU A 37 -3.38 121.49 -64.74
N PHE A 38 -2.96 121.20 -65.97
CA PHE A 38 -2.42 119.89 -66.35
C PHE A 38 -1.20 119.50 -65.53
N LYS A 39 -0.30 120.44 -65.18
CA LYS A 39 0.82 120.16 -64.26
C LYS A 39 0.33 119.72 -62.89
N THR A 40 -0.59 120.48 -62.28
CA THR A 40 -1.16 120.11 -60.96
C THR A 40 -1.91 118.78 -61.00
N GLU A 41 -2.60 118.49 -62.10
CA GLU A 41 -3.31 117.22 -62.29
C GLU A 41 -2.34 116.06 -62.52
N THR A 42 -1.27 116.27 -63.29
CA THR A 42 -0.20 115.27 -63.43
C THR A 42 0.54 115.02 -62.12
N ASP A 43 0.75 116.04 -61.29
CA ASP A 43 1.41 115.87 -60.00
C ASP A 43 0.50 115.15 -58.99
N LYS A 44 -0.82 115.45 -58.98
CA LYS A 44 -1.80 114.67 -58.21
C LYS A 44 -1.84 113.21 -58.66
N LEU A 45 -1.89 112.97 -59.97
CA LEU A 45 -1.87 111.61 -60.52
C LEU A 45 -0.56 110.89 -60.19
N LYS A 46 0.58 111.58 -60.18
CA LYS A 46 1.86 111.00 -59.71
C LYS A 46 1.80 110.63 -58.23
N GLU A 47 1.31 111.51 -57.37
CA GLU A 47 1.16 111.22 -55.94
C GLU A 47 0.20 110.05 -55.69
N GLU A 48 -0.93 109.99 -56.39
CA GLU A 48 -1.86 108.86 -56.33
C GLU A 48 -1.23 107.58 -56.84
N ASN A 49 -0.47 107.63 -57.93
CA ASN A 49 0.23 106.47 -58.48
C ASN A 49 1.33 105.99 -57.50
N GLU A 50 2.09 106.89 -56.89
CA GLU A 50 3.05 106.58 -55.83
C GLU A 50 2.38 105.99 -54.57
N GLN A 51 1.18 106.44 -54.22
CA GLN A 51 0.41 105.86 -53.11
C GLN A 51 -0.11 104.46 -53.46
N LEU A 52 -0.55 104.26 -54.69
CA LEU A 52 -1.03 102.96 -55.18
C LEU A 52 0.12 101.96 -55.30
N THR A 53 1.30 102.38 -55.78
CA THR A 53 2.49 101.51 -55.82
C THR A 53 2.92 101.09 -54.42
N LYS A 54 3.02 102.04 -53.47
CA LYS A 54 3.32 101.72 -52.05
C LYS A 54 2.29 100.76 -51.44
N LYS A 55 1.00 100.94 -51.74
CA LYS A 55 -0.05 100.02 -51.27
C LYS A 55 0.07 98.65 -51.91
N ALA A 56 0.38 98.57 -53.21
CA ALA A 56 0.60 97.32 -53.91
C ALA A 56 1.80 96.55 -53.33
N GLU A 57 2.91 97.25 -53.07
CA GLU A 57 4.11 96.68 -52.43
C GLU A 57 3.81 96.14 -51.02
N LEU A 58 3.07 96.90 -50.19
CA LEU A 58 2.69 96.44 -48.85
C LEU A 58 1.77 95.21 -48.90
N LEU A 59 0.80 95.18 -49.80
CA LEU A 59 -0.06 94.02 -50.02
C LEU A 59 0.72 92.81 -50.53
N GLU A 60 1.73 93.03 -51.37
CA GLU A 60 2.60 91.97 -51.87
C GLU A 60 3.46 91.38 -50.75
N ILE A 61 4.03 92.21 -49.89
CA ILE A 61 4.75 91.76 -48.68
C ILE A 61 3.82 90.98 -47.75
N GLN A 62 2.61 91.48 -47.48
CA GLN A 62 1.63 90.79 -46.64
C GLN A 62 1.21 89.44 -47.25
N LEU A 63 0.94 89.41 -48.55
CA LEU A 63 0.59 88.18 -49.26
C LEU A 63 1.73 87.16 -49.20
N ASN A 64 2.98 87.60 -49.34
CA ASN A 64 4.14 86.71 -49.24
C ASN A 64 4.36 86.20 -47.82
N ALA A 65 4.12 87.02 -46.79
CA ALA A 65 4.15 86.59 -45.40
C ALA A 65 3.04 85.56 -45.10
N GLU A 66 1.81 85.83 -45.52
CA GLU A 66 0.68 84.89 -45.39
C GLU A 66 0.96 83.58 -46.11
N LYS A 67 1.47 83.62 -47.35
CA LYS A 67 1.89 82.41 -48.10
C LYS A 67 2.93 81.60 -47.33
N ALA A 68 3.96 82.25 -46.78
CA ALA A 68 4.97 81.58 -45.98
C ALA A 68 4.37 80.91 -44.73
N THR A 69 3.44 81.58 -44.03
CA THR A 69 2.75 80.96 -42.87
C THR A 69 1.85 79.79 -43.26
N VAL A 70 1.18 79.85 -44.41
CA VAL A 70 0.39 78.74 -44.95
C VAL A 70 1.28 77.56 -45.30
N GLU A 71 2.47 77.80 -45.87
CA GLU A 71 3.46 76.76 -46.16
C GLU A 71 3.98 76.10 -44.89
N THR A 72 4.29 76.87 -43.82
CA THR A 72 4.69 76.30 -42.53
C THR A 72 3.58 75.45 -41.91
N VAL A 73 2.34 75.93 -41.92
CA VAL A 73 1.19 75.18 -41.37
C VAL A 73 0.93 73.91 -42.18
N LYS A 74 1.10 73.93 -43.50
CA LYS A 74 1.00 72.72 -44.34
C LYS A 74 2.10 71.71 -44.02
N ALA A 75 3.33 72.18 -43.78
CA ALA A 75 4.43 71.31 -43.38
C ALA A 75 4.14 70.67 -42.01
N ASP A 76 3.69 71.45 -41.03
CA ASP A 76 3.32 70.95 -39.70
C ASP A 76 2.15 69.95 -39.78
N LEU A 77 1.13 70.23 -40.58
CA LEU A 77 0.01 69.31 -40.79
C LEU A 77 0.50 67.98 -41.39
N SER A 78 1.39 68.03 -42.39
CA SER A 78 1.97 66.84 -43.01
C SER A 78 2.82 66.02 -42.00
N GLU A 79 3.53 66.69 -41.09
CA GLU A 79 4.28 66.03 -40.02
C GLU A 79 3.32 65.36 -39.02
N LYS A 80 2.22 66.03 -38.65
CA LYS A 80 1.21 65.46 -37.75
C LYS A 80 0.47 64.28 -38.38
N GLU A 81 0.15 64.33 -39.66
CA GLU A 81 -0.40 63.20 -40.41
C GLU A 81 0.59 62.02 -40.46
N ALA A 82 1.88 62.29 -40.64
CA ALA A 82 2.93 61.27 -40.57
C ALA A 82 3.09 60.69 -39.16
N GLN A 83 2.95 61.50 -38.10
CA GLN A 83 2.97 61.03 -36.71
C GLN A 83 1.73 60.18 -36.38
N LEU A 84 0.55 60.59 -36.83
CA LEU A 84 -0.70 59.84 -36.65
C LEU A 84 -0.65 58.48 -37.36
N SER A 85 -0.16 58.44 -38.60
CA SER A 85 -0.03 57.16 -39.32
C SER A 85 0.95 56.19 -38.65
N LYS A 86 2.05 56.69 -38.05
CA LYS A 86 2.97 55.88 -37.23
C LYS A 86 2.30 55.32 -35.99
N LEU A 87 1.61 56.15 -35.21
CA LEU A 87 0.88 55.72 -34.01
C LEU A 87 -0.23 54.72 -34.34
N ASP A 88 -0.92 54.88 -35.47
CA ASP A 88 -1.90 53.92 -35.95
C ASP A 88 -1.27 52.58 -36.32
N CYS A 89 -0.07 52.57 -36.91
CA CYS A 89 0.70 51.34 -37.15
C CYS A 89 1.11 50.67 -35.83
N GLU A 90 1.69 51.41 -34.88
CA GLU A 90 2.09 50.89 -33.57
C GLU A 90 0.89 50.31 -32.79
N LYS A 91 -0.26 50.97 -32.84
CA LYS A 91 -1.50 50.47 -32.23
C LYS A 91 -1.93 49.15 -32.86
N ARG A 92 -1.89 49.03 -34.20
CA ARG A 92 -2.23 47.78 -34.89
C ARG A 92 -1.27 46.65 -34.50
N GLU A 93 0.03 46.92 -34.46
CA GLU A 93 1.04 45.97 -34.02
C GLU A 93 0.84 45.54 -32.55
N ALA A 94 0.55 46.47 -31.66
CA ALA A 94 0.22 46.18 -30.26
C ALA A 94 -1.04 45.33 -30.13
N THR A 95 -2.09 45.60 -30.92
CA THR A 95 -3.31 44.78 -30.92
C THR A 95 -3.04 43.37 -31.46
N HIS A 96 -2.30 43.23 -32.56
CA HIS A 96 -1.97 41.93 -33.12
C HIS A 96 -1.07 41.10 -32.20
N SER A 97 -0.09 41.72 -31.54
CA SER A 97 0.74 41.03 -30.55
C SER A 97 -0.08 40.56 -29.34
N SER A 98 -0.99 41.40 -28.82
CA SER A 98 -1.92 41.02 -27.75
C SER A 98 -2.84 39.86 -28.16
N GLU A 99 -3.41 39.89 -29.36
CA GLU A 99 -4.26 38.80 -29.88
C GLU A 99 -3.46 37.51 -30.05
N THR A 100 -2.21 37.60 -30.51
CA THR A 100 -1.32 36.45 -30.70
C THR A 100 -0.97 35.81 -29.36
N LEU A 101 -0.63 36.60 -28.35
CA LEU A 101 -0.40 36.13 -26.98
C LEU A 101 -1.68 35.50 -26.39
N GLY A 102 -2.85 36.12 -26.61
CA GLY A 102 -4.14 35.57 -26.19
C GLY A 102 -4.41 34.18 -26.79
N LYS A 103 -4.16 34.00 -28.09
CA LYS A 103 -4.29 32.69 -28.76
C LYS A 103 -3.31 31.65 -28.22
N GLN A 104 -2.05 32.05 -27.97
CA GLN A 104 -1.04 31.16 -27.38
C GLN A 104 -1.44 30.71 -25.98
N LEU A 105 -1.93 31.62 -25.15
CA LEU A 105 -2.36 31.32 -23.79
C LEU A 105 -3.61 30.41 -23.78
N ALA A 106 -4.57 30.65 -24.66
CA ALA A 106 -5.73 29.76 -24.85
C ALA A 106 -5.30 28.34 -25.27
N GLY A 107 -4.39 28.23 -26.25
CA GLY A 107 -3.85 26.93 -26.69
C GLY A 107 -3.07 26.20 -25.59
N PHE A 108 -2.34 26.94 -24.76
CA PHE A 108 -1.66 26.36 -23.59
C PHE A 108 -2.66 25.82 -22.55
N VAL A 109 -3.71 26.57 -22.23
CA VAL A 109 -4.77 26.14 -21.31
C VAL A 109 -5.52 24.91 -21.85
N GLU A 110 -5.81 24.87 -23.16
CA GLU A 110 -6.37 23.69 -23.81
C GLU A 110 -5.45 22.47 -23.68
N SER A 111 -4.15 22.64 -23.93
CA SER A 111 -3.17 21.56 -23.74
C SER A 111 -3.17 21.05 -22.30
N LEU A 112 -3.13 21.95 -21.31
CA LEU A 112 -3.21 21.56 -19.90
C LEU A 112 -4.52 20.84 -19.56
N ALA A 113 -5.67 21.33 -20.05
CA ALA A 113 -6.97 20.71 -19.83
C ALA A 113 -7.04 19.30 -20.43
N THR A 114 -6.42 19.06 -21.59
CA THR A 114 -6.33 17.72 -22.17
C THR A 114 -5.41 16.80 -21.37
N MET A 115 -4.27 17.28 -20.86
CA MET A 115 -3.36 16.48 -20.04
C MET A 115 -3.92 16.14 -18.66
N LEU A 116 -4.65 17.07 -18.04
CA LEU A 116 -5.30 16.87 -16.75
C LEU A 116 -6.61 16.09 -16.87
N GLY A 117 -7.16 16.04 -18.09
CA GLY A 117 -8.31 15.22 -18.43
C GLY A 117 -7.98 13.73 -18.44
N THR A 118 -8.96 12.92 -18.06
CA THR A 118 -8.92 11.47 -18.22
C THR A 118 -10.10 11.02 -19.07
N ALA A 119 -10.13 9.76 -19.50
CA ALA A 119 -11.24 9.21 -20.29
C ALA A 119 -12.62 9.40 -19.63
N TYR A 120 -12.66 9.53 -18.30
CA TYR A 120 -13.89 9.63 -17.51
C TYR A 120 -14.13 11.04 -16.94
N ASN A 121 -13.11 11.90 -16.89
CA ASN A 121 -13.21 13.26 -16.36
C ASN A 121 -12.55 14.24 -17.33
N ARG A 122 -13.35 14.94 -18.13
CA ARG A 122 -12.86 16.05 -18.95
C ARG A 122 -12.73 17.31 -18.13
N VAL A 123 -11.60 17.99 -18.26
CA VAL A 123 -11.39 19.31 -17.67
C VAL A 123 -11.77 20.36 -18.73
N PRO A 124 -12.61 21.35 -18.40
CA PRO A 124 -12.87 22.47 -19.29
C PRO A 124 -11.57 23.23 -19.59
N SER A 125 -11.40 23.70 -20.82
CA SER A 125 -10.26 24.54 -21.27
C SER A 125 -10.36 25.99 -20.75
N THR A 126 -10.66 26.14 -19.47
CA THR A 126 -10.67 27.44 -18.77
C THR A 126 -9.60 27.41 -17.71
N GLU A 127 -8.95 28.56 -17.50
CA GLU A 127 -7.83 28.66 -16.56
C GLU A 127 -8.25 28.27 -15.13
N GLU A 128 -9.44 28.68 -14.71
CA GLU A 128 -9.98 28.37 -13.39
C GLU A 128 -10.20 26.87 -13.19
N ALA A 129 -10.76 26.17 -14.19
CA ALA A 129 -11.00 24.74 -14.09
C ALA A 129 -9.70 23.93 -14.09
N VAL A 130 -8.70 24.36 -14.89
CA VAL A 130 -7.34 23.78 -14.87
C VAL A 130 -6.70 23.98 -13.50
N ARG A 131 -6.73 25.20 -12.94
CA ARG A 131 -6.18 25.49 -11.60
C ARG A 131 -6.88 24.66 -10.53
N GLU A 132 -8.20 24.54 -10.58
CA GLU A 132 -8.95 23.76 -9.60
C GLU A 132 -8.63 22.26 -9.69
N LYS A 133 -8.52 21.72 -10.91
CA LYS A 133 -8.13 20.32 -11.07
C LYS A 133 -6.73 20.04 -10.54
N VAL A 134 -5.77 20.96 -10.75
CA VAL A 134 -4.43 20.85 -10.17
C VAL A 134 -4.48 20.86 -8.64
N ARG A 135 -5.28 21.74 -8.02
CA ARG A 135 -5.46 21.76 -6.55
C ARG A 135 -6.03 20.46 -6.03
N GLN A 136 -7.03 19.91 -6.71
CA GLN A 136 -7.62 18.62 -6.35
C GLN A 136 -6.59 17.50 -6.43
N LEU A 137 -5.82 17.41 -7.53
CA LEU A 137 -4.75 16.42 -7.66
C LEU A 137 -3.70 16.54 -6.56
N LEU A 138 -3.33 17.76 -6.18
CA LEU A 138 -2.39 17.98 -5.07
C LEU A 138 -2.97 17.53 -3.72
N ALA A 139 -4.27 17.77 -3.47
CA ALA A 139 -4.94 17.29 -2.27
C ALA A 139 -5.02 15.75 -2.26
N ASP A 140 -5.37 15.15 -3.40
CA ASP A 140 -5.41 13.70 -3.55
C ASP A 140 -4.04 13.08 -3.29
N VAL A 141 -2.96 13.62 -3.87
CA VAL A 141 -1.59 13.14 -3.64
C VAL A 141 -1.21 13.21 -2.16
N ARG A 142 -1.57 14.29 -1.46
CA ARG A 142 -1.34 14.42 0.00
C ARG A 142 -2.13 13.38 0.79
N ASN A 143 -3.40 13.16 0.44
CA ASN A 143 -4.25 12.17 1.09
C ASN A 143 -3.74 10.74 0.86
N HIS A 144 -3.35 10.40 -0.37
CA HIS A 144 -2.75 9.10 -0.69
C HIS A 144 -1.40 8.92 0.02
N SER A 145 -0.57 9.96 0.10
CA SER A 145 0.69 9.92 0.84
C SER A 145 0.46 9.67 2.34
N ALA A 146 -0.53 10.33 2.96
CA ALA A 146 -0.89 10.08 4.36
C ALA A 146 -1.44 8.66 4.58
N ALA A 147 -2.28 8.17 3.66
CA ALA A 147 -2.80 6.81 3.71
C ALA A 147 -1.68 5.75 3.55
N MET A 148 -0.73 5.98 2.65
CA MET A 148 0.46 5.13 2.48
C MET A 148 1.31 5.11 3.74
N ALA A 149 1.57 6.25 4.37
CA ALA A 149 2.30 6.32 5.64
C ALA A 149 1.60 5.50 6.76
N GLY A 150 0.27 5.58 6.84
CA GLY A 150 -0.51 4.77 7.79
C GLY A 150 -0.46 3.26 7.49
N LEU A 151 -0.47 2.87 6.21
CA LEU A 151 -0.28 1.47 5.81
C LEU A 151 1.13 0.97 6.13
N GLU A 152 2.16 1.78 5.90
CA GLU A 152 3.55 1.45 6.25
C GLU A 152 3.72 1.24 7.76
N GLU A 153 3.10 2.10 8.59
CA GLU A 153 3.09 1.92 10.04
C GLU A 153 2.40 0.61 10.43
N ARG A 154 1.22 0.33 9.87
CA ARG A 154 0.51 -0.93 10.11
C ARG A 154 1.34 -2.13 9.70
N VAL A 155 2.00 -2.10 8.55
CA VAL A 155 2.93 -3.15 8.12
C VAL A 155 4.00 -3.33 9.19
N LYS A 156 4.73 -2.26 9.57
CA LYS A 156 5.77 -2.33 10.63
C LYS A 156 5.25 -2.95 11.93
N THR A 157 4.06 -2.57 12.38
CA THR A 157 3.47 -3.14 13.61
C THR A 157 3.18 -4.63 13.47
N VAL A 158 2.61 -5.06 12.34
CA VAL A 158 2.30 -6.48 12.08
C VAL A 158 3.58 -7.29 11.92
N THR A 159 4.60 -6.78 11.23
CA THR A 159 5.90 -7.45 11.11
C THR A 159 6.55 -7.62 12.48
N GLY A 160 6.55 -6.57 13.31
CA GLY A 160 7.09 -6.65 14.66
C GLY A 160 6.32 -7.64 15.56
N GLN A 161 4.99 -7.70 15.44
CA GLN A 161 4.19 -8.72 16.14
C GLN A 161 4.52 -10.14 15.66
N LEU A 162 4.71 -10.34 14.36
CA LEU A 162 5.07 -11.63 13.80
C LEU A 162 6.46 -12.08 14.28
N GLU A 163 7.44 -11.18 14.29
CA GLU A 163 8.79 -11.45 14.82
C GLU A 163 8.74 -11.86 16.30
N GLN A 164 7.98 -11.14 17.12
CA GLN A 164 7.77 -11.51 18.53
C GLN A 164 7.12 -12.88 18.68
N GLN A 165 6.13 -13.22 17.85
CA GLN A 165 5.50 -14.54 17.85
C GLN A 165 6.48 -15.64 17.43
N LEU A 166 7.32 -15.40 16.42
CA LEU A 166 8.35 -16.34 15.98
C LEU A 166 9.38 -16.59 17.08
N GLU A 167 9.84 -15.54 17.77
CA GLU A 167 10.75 -15.70 18.92
C GLU A 167 10.11 -16.45 20.08
N ALA A 168 8.85 -16.15 20.40
CA ALA A 168 8.10 -16.87 21.42
C ALA A 168 7.93 -18.36 21.06
N ASN A 169 7.70 -18.66 19.78
CA ASN A 169 7.57 -20.03 19.29
C ASN A 169 8.91 -20.78 19.37
N ARG A 170 10.01 -20.16 18.91
CA ARG A 170 11.37 -20.74 19.05
C ARG A 170 11.69 -21.08 20.51
N LYS A 171 11.40 -20.17 21.44
CA LYS A 171 11.58 -20.41 22.89
C LYS A 171 10.72 -21.54 23.43
N ARG A 172 9.51 -21.75 22.88
CA ARG A 172 8.64 -22.88 23.26
C ARG A 172 9.18 -24.20 22.70
N GLU A 173 9.68 -24.18 21.48
CA GLU A 173 10.28 -25.33 20.82
C GLU A 173 11.55 -25.78 21.55
N GLU A 174 12.45 -24.87 21.91
CA GLU A 174 13.65 -25.16 22.71
C GLU A 174 13.30 -25.81 24.05
N ARG A 175 12.28 -25.31 24.75
CA ARG A 175 11.77 -25.91 26.00
C ARG A 175 11.16 -27.30 25.75
N GLY A 176 10.46 -27.47 24.64
CA GLY A 176 9.90 -28.76 24.22
C GLY A 176 11.00 -29.80 24.03
N VAL A 177 12.04 -29.44 23.28
CA VAL A 177 13.21 -30.32 23.03
C VAL A 177 13.92 -30.67 24.34
N ALA A 178 14.13 -29.70 25.23
CA ALA A 178 14.74 -29.94 26.53
C ALA A 178 13.91 -30.93 27.38
N ALA A 179 12.59 -30.71 27.48
CA ALA A 179 11.69 -31.59 28.22
C ALA A 179 11.61 -33.00 27.60
N GLU A 180 11.68 -33.12 26.27
CA GLU A 180 11.77 -34.42 25.59
C GLU A 180 13.08 -35.15 25.90
N GLY A 181 14.20 -34.42 26.00
CA GLY A 181 15.48 -34.95 26.44
C GLY A 181 15.40 -35.52 27.85
N GLU A 182 14.91 -34.73 28.81
CA GLU A 182 14.70 -35.17 30.20
C GLU A 182 13.77 -36.39 30.28
N ALA A 183 12.69 -36.41 29.49
CA ALA A 183 11.77 -37.54 29.46
C ALA A 183 12.43 -38.82 28.91
N LYS A 184 13.32 -38.71 27.91
CA LYS A 184 14.09 -39.85 27.39
C LYS A 184 15.05 -40.38 28.47
N GLU A 185 15.80 -39.51 29.12
CA GLU A 185 16.72 -39.92 30.20
C GLU A 185 15.99 -40.61 31.35
N LEU A 186 14.82 -40.10 31.77
CA LEU A 186 14.01 -40.72 32.81
C LEU A 186 13.47 -42.08 32.40
N ARG A 187 13.07 -42.25 31.13
CA ARG A 187 12.64 -43.56 30.59
C ARG A 187 13.79 -44.57 30.57
N ASP A 188 14.98 -44.14 30.20
CA ASP A 188 16.15 -45.03 30.16
C ASP A 188 16.58 -45.45 31.57
N LYS A 189 16.55 -44.51 32.53
CA LYS A 189 16.76 -44.82 33.96
C LYS A 189 15.71 -45.80 34.49
N LEU A 190 14.44 -45.59 34.14
CA LEU A 190 13.36 -46.50 34.54
C LEU A 190 13.58 -47.91 33.99
N ARG A 191 13.88 -48.03 32.69
CA ARG A 191 14.18 -49.32 32.05
C ARG A 191 15.37 -50.03 32.70
N ALA A 192 16.43 -49.30 33.05
CA ALA A 192 17.58 -49.87 33.72
C ALA A 192 17.21 -50.45 35.10
N VAL A 193 16.41 -49.72 35.88
CA VAL A 193 15.93 -50.19 37.20
C VAL A 193 14.98 -51.37 37.05
N GLU A 194 14.07 -51.35 36.06
CA GLU A 194 13.18 -52.48 35.75
C GLU A 194 13.99 -53.74 35.38
N ALA A 195 15.04 -53.60 34.58
CA ALA A 195 15.92 -54.71 34.23
C ALA A 195 16.70 -55.26 35.45
N GLN A 196 17.18 -54.38 36.34
CA GLN A 196 17.81 -54.79 37.59
C GLN A 196 16.84 -55.54 38.51
N LEU A 197 15.59 -55.08 38.59
CA LEU A 197 14.56 -55.73 39.39
C LEU A 197 14.25 -57.13 38.83
N ALA A 198 14.05 -57.26 37.53
CA ALA A 198 13.81 -58.53 36.86
C ALA A 198 14.98 -59.52 37.05
N ALA A 199 16.23 -59.05 36.93
CA ALA A 199 17.41 -59.87 37.24
C ALA A 199 17.41 -60.33 38.70
N GLY A 200 17.03 -59.45 39.63
CA GLY A 200 16.88 -59.78 41.04
C GLY A 200 15.78 -60.82 41.30
N ASP A 201 14.66 -60.77 40.60
CA ASP A 201 13.60 -61.79 40.69
C ASP A 201 14.08 -63.15 40.23
N VAL A 202 14.79 -63.22 39.09
CA VAL A 202 15.38 -64.47 38.59
C VAL A 202 16.36 -65.08 39.60
N ILE A 203 17.21 -64.25 40.23
CA ILE A 203 18.14 -64.71 41.28
C ILE A 203 17.39 -65.21 42.52
N ARG A 204 16.32 -64.54 42.94
CA ARG A 204 15.50 -65.00 44.07
C ARG A 204 14.81 -66.33 43.78
N GLU A 205 14.29 -66.49 42.57
CA GLU A 205 13.67 -67.74 42.13
C GLU A 205 14.67 -68.89 42.05
N SER A 206 15.88 -68.64 41.54
CA SER A 206 16.93 -69.67 41.49
C SER A 206 17.36 -70.11 42.90
N LEU A 207 17.60 -69.16 43.80
CA LEU A 207 17.94 -69.44 45.20
C LEU A 207 16.81 -70.19 45.93
N ARG A 208 15.55 -69.85 45.66
CA ARG A 208 14.40 -70.58 46.21
C ARG A 208 14.35 -72.01 45.67
N GLY A 209 14.58 -72.20 44.37
CA GLY A 209 14.68 -73.52 43.75
C GLY A 209 15.80 -74.38 44.35
N ASP A 210 16.98 -73.79 44.59
CA ASP A 210 18.09 -74.48 45.25
C ASP A 210 17.79 -74.83 46.71
N LYS A 211 17.14 -73.93 47.46
CA LYS A 211 16.63 -74.22 48.81
C LYS A 211 15.67 -75.42 48.81
N ASP A 212 14.72 -75.45 47.87
CA ASP A 212 13.75 -76.54 47.77
C ASP A 212 14.43 -77.87 47.42
N ARG A 213 15.44 -77.86 46.53
CA ARG A 213 16.27 -79.05 46.22
C ARG A 213 17.04 -79.55 47.44
N LEU A 214 17.71 -78.65 48.16
CA LEU A 214 18.44 -78.99 49.40
C LEU A 214 17.50 -79.58 50.45
N TYR A 215 16.32 -78.99 50.62
CA TYR A 215 15.30 -79.50 51.53
C TYR A 215 14.87 -80.92 51.16
N GLN A 216 14.67 -81.22 49.87
CA GLN A 216 14.38 -82.57 49.41
C GLN A 216 15.53 -83.56 49.70
N TYR A 217 16.79 -83.14 49.53
CA TYR A 217 17.94 -83.97 49.90
C TYR A 217 17.97 -84.28 51.41
N LEU A 218 17.71 -83.28 52.27
CA LEU A 218 17.60 -83.47 53.71
C LEU A 218 16.47 -84.44 54.09
N LYS A 219 15.31 -84.34 53.43
CA LYS A 219 14.21 -85.30 53.67
C LYS A 219 14.62 -86.73 53.33
N ARG A 220 15.30 -86.94 52.20
CA ARG A 220 15.81 -88.26 51.80
C ARG A 220 16.84 -88.79 52.80
N LEU A 221 17.71 -87.92 53.34
CA LEU A 221 18.63 -88.28 54.42
C LEU A 221 17.89 -88.69 55.69
N GLY A 222 16.82 -87.97 56.08
CA GLY A 222 16.01 -88.32 57.24
C GLY A 222 15.31 -89.67 57.10
N GLN A 223 14.81 -89.96 55.91
CA GLN A 223 14.28 -91.28 55.56
C GLN A 223 15.37 -92.36 55.68
N ALA A 224 16.57 -92.12 55.17
CA ALA A 224 17.70 -93.06 55.27
C ALA A 224 18.14 -93.31 56.72
N LEU A 225 18.07 -92.30 57.60
CA LEU A 225 18.36 -92.42 59.03
C LEU A 225 17.19 -93.00 59.86
N SER A 226 16.13 -93.48 59.19
CA SER A 226 14.94 -94.06 59.82
C SER A 226 14.31 -93.14 60.85
N MET A 227 14.24 -91.83 60.56
CA MET A 227 13.45 -90.88 61.33
C MET A 227 11.95 -91.12 61.07
N GLU A 228 11.11 -90.79 62.04
CA GLU A 228 9.66 -90.86 61.85
C GLU A 228 9.22 -89.87 60.75
N ALA A 229 8.19 -90.24 59.98
CA ALA A 229 7.69 -89.40 58.89
C ALA A 229 7.26 -88.00 59.37
N SER A 230 6.71 -87.90 60.59
CA SER A 230 6.36 -86.65 61.27
C SER A 230 7.57 -85.76 61.59
N ALA A 231 8.75 -86.36 61.83
CA ALA A 231 10.00 -85.63 62.09
C ALA A 231 10.70 -85.17 60.79
N ILE A 232 10.37 -85.81 59.65
CA ILE A 232 10.92 -85.47 58.33
C ILE A 232 10.13 -84.32 57.68
N ASP A 233 8.82 -84.21 57.96
CA ASP A 233 7.93 -83.17 57.44
C ASP A 233 7.87 -81.93 58.35
N VAL A 234 9.04 -81.43 58.77
CA VAL A 234 9.20 -80.18 59.53
C VAL A 234 9.96 -79.15 58.70
N ALA A 235 9.89 -77.86 59.06
CA ALA A 235 10.60 -76.77 58.38
C ALA A 235 12.10 -77.08 58.19
N TYR A 236 12.68 -76.54 57.10
CA TYR A 236 14.07 -76.80 56.69
C TYR A 236 15.09 -76.72 57.83
N ASP A 237 15.02 -75.66 58.65
CA ASP A 237 15.98 -75.42 59.74
C ASP A 237 15.85 -76.48 60.84
N VAL A 238 14.61 -76.83 61.21
CA VAL A 238 14.30 -77.83 62.24
C VAL A 238 14.64 -79.25 61.77
N LEU A 239 14.42 -79.54 60.48
CA LEU A 239 14.82 -80.83 59.89
C LEU A 239 16.35 -80.99 59.93
N GLY A 240 17.10 -79.92 59.66
CA GLY A 240 18.56 -79.92 59.76
C GLY A 240 19.05 -80.26 61.17
N GLU A 241 18.51 -79.60 62.18
CA GLU A 241 18.84 -79.86 63.60
C GLU A 241 18.44 -81.30 64.02
N GLY A 242 17.22 -81.74 63.67
CA GLY A 242 16.74 -83.08 64.00
C GLY A 242 17.55 -84.20 63.33
N LEU A 243 18.07 -83.99 62.11
CA LEU A 243 18.98 -84.92 61.45
C LEU A 243 20.29 -85.09 62.21
N VAL A 244 20.85 -84.00 62.73
CA VAL A 244 22.09 -84.02 63.53
C VAL A 244 21.85 -84.79 64.83
N GLU A 245 20.78 -84.45 65.55
CA GLU A 245 20.41 -85.15 66.79
C GLU A 245 20.19 -86.65 66.56
N ARG A 246 19.51 -87.03 65.47
CA ARG A 246 19.31 -88.43 65.09
C ARG A 246 20.62 -89.12 64.74
N ALA A 247 21.50 -88.47 63.98
CA ALA A 247 22.79 -89.03 63.64
C ALA A 247 23.63 -89.27 64.91
N GLU A 248 23.67 -88.31 65.83
CA GLU A 248 24.31 -88.47 67.13
C GLU A 248 23.64 -89.58 67.96
N GLN A 249 22.31 -89.67 67.96
CA GLN A 249 21.56 -90.72 68.66
C GLN A 249 21.86 -92.11 68.11
N LEU A 250 21.93 -92.29 66.79
CA LEU A 250 22.28 -93.57 66.16
C LEU A 250 23.73 -93.94 66.47
N VAL A 251 24.64 -92.97 66.51
CA VAL A 251 26.02 -93.19 66.99
C VAL A 251 26.03 -93.65 68.45
N ARG A 252 25.14 -93.12 69.30
CA ARG A 252 24.98 -93.55 70.71
C ARG A 252 24.27 -94.93 70.83
N GLN A 253 23.24 -95.20 70.02
CA GLN A 253 22.37 -96.39 70.09
C GLN A 253 22.94 -97.62 69.39
N GLY A 254 23.83 -97.43 68.40
CA GLY A 254 24.68 -98.50 67.89
C GLY A 254 25.56 -99.16 68.97
N GLY A 255 25.54 -98.65 70.21
CA GLY A 255 26.18 -99.24 71.39
C GLY A 255 25.27 -99.91 72.43
N GLY A 256 23.94 -99.98 72.29
CA GLY A 256 23.08 -100.39 73.43
C GLY A 256 21.70 -100.96 73.13
N CYS A 257 21.63 -102.29 73.19
CA CYS A 257 20.53 -103.25 73.18
C CYS A 257 19.11 -102.85 73.73
N CYS A 258 18.10 -103.30 72.97
CA CYS A 258 16.93 -104.12 73.34
C CYS A 258 15.92 -103.73 74.46
N GLY A 259 14.65 -103.60 74.04
CA GLY A 259 13.52 -104.48 74.40
C GLY A 259 12.94 -104.45 75.82
N CYS A 260 11.62 -104.21 75.94
CA CYS A 260 10.64 -105.14 76.54
C CYS A 260 9.24 -104.49 76.64
N ASP A 261 8.28 -105.05 75.91
CA ASP A 261 6.84 -104.89 76.11
C ASP A 261 6.36 -105.82 77.23
N ASN A 262 5.33 -105.44 78.00
CA ASN A 262 4.47 -106.42 78.68
C ASN A 262 3.09 -105.88 79.11
N GLY A 263 2.08 -106.22 78.31
CA GLY A 263 0.79 -106.85 78.65
C GLY A 263 -0.13 -106.32 79.77
N GLY A 264 0.39 -105.86 80.91
CA GLY A 264 -0.43 -105.46 82.07
C GLY A 264 -0.96 -104.02 81.99
N GLY A 265 -0.32 -103.16 81.19
CA GLY A 265 -0.72 -101.76 81.00
C GLY A 265 -2.02 -101.59 80.20
N LEU A 266 -2.40 -102.58 79.39
CA LEU A 266 -3.56 -102.48 78.51
C LEU A 266 -4.89 -102.52 79.27
N ARG A 267 -4.98 -103.25 80.38
CA ARG A 267 -6.21 -103.34 81.17
C ARG A 267 -6.48 -102.08 81.99
N ARG A 268 -5.42 -101.47 82.56
CA ARG A 268 -5.50 -100.14 83.21
C ARG A 268 -5.71 -99.01 82.21
N ARG A 269 -5.18 -99.14 80.98
CA ARG A 269 -5.48 -98.21 79.87
C ARG A 269 -6.95 -98.27 79.47
N VAL A 270 -7.61 -99.43 79.48
CA VAL A 270 -9.04 -99.52 79.15
C VAL A 270 -9.90 -98.77 80.16
N ASP A 271 -9.61 -98.88 81.46
CA ASP A 271 -10.36 -98.15 82.49
C ASP A 271 -10.03 -96.64 82.48
N SER A 272 -8.76 -96.26 82.28
CA SER A 272 -8.35 -94.86 82.08
C SER A 272 -8.97 -94.22 80.82
N LEU A 273 -9.14 -94.99 79.74
CA LEU A 273 -9.75 -94.49 78.50
C LEU A 273 -11.26 -94.28 78.64
N LYS A 274 -11.94 -95.01 79.53
CA LYS A 274 -13.36 -94.76 79.85
C LYS A 274 -13.55 -93.47 80.62
N GLU A 275 -12.75 -93.22 81.66
CA GLU A 275 -12.78 -91.96 82.41
C GLU A 275 -12.37 -90.75 81.52
N GLN A 276 -11.43 -90.94 80.59
CA GLN A 276 -11.08 -89.91 79.60
C GLN A 276 -12.19 -89.64 78.58
N LEU A 277 -13.04 -90.63 78.29
CA LEU A 277 -14.17 -90.46 77.37
C LEU A 277 -15.27 -89.61 78.04
N GLU A 278 -15.63 -89.92 79.28
CA GLU A 278 -16.62 -89.16 80.06
C GLU A 278 -16.18 -87.71 80.30
N SER A 279 -14.88 -87.48 80.53
CA SER A 279 -14.28 -86.13 80.62
C SER A 279 -14.35 -85.35 79.30
N LYS A 280 -14.17 -86.04 78.15
CA LYS A 280 -14.29 -85.42 76.82
C LYS A 280 -15.74 -85.12 76.44
N ASP A 281 -16.70 -85.94 76.85
CA ASP A 281 -18.12 -85.66 76.63
C ASP A 281 -18.57 -84.40 77.39
N LEU A 282 -18.12 -84.22 78.63
CA LEU A 282 -18.36 -83.00 79.39
C LEU A 282 -17.68 -81.76 78.76
N HIS A 283 -16.47 -81.94 78.20
CA HIS A 283 -15.77 -80.88 77.47
C HIS A 283 -16.48 -80.49 76.17
N LEU A 284 -17.03 -81.46 75.44
CA LEU A 284 -17.81 -81.21 74.23
C LEU A 284 -19.12 -80.46 74.55
N GLU A 285 -19.78 -80.77 75.65
CA GLU A 285 -20.94 -80.00 76.12
C GLU A 285 -20.58 -78.56 76.48
N LEU A 286 -19.42 -78.35 77.11
CA LEU A 286 -18.91 -77.02 77.47
C LEU A 286 -18.48 -76.21 76.24
N MET A 287 -17.86 -76.85 75.25
CA MET A 287 -17.50 -76.23 73.96
C MET A 287 -18.73 -75.91 73.11
N ARG A 288 -19.76 -76.77 73.10
CA ARG A 288 -21.06 -76.47 72.46
C ARG A 288 -21.73 -75.26 73.10
N ARG A 289 -21.68 -75.13 74.43
CA ARG A 289 -22.16 -73.93 75.15
C ARG A 289 -21.34 -72.67 74.82
N ARG A 290 -20.01 -72.77 74.68
CA ARG A 290 -19.16 -71.66 74.25
C ARG A 290 -19.40 -71.24 72.80
N LEU A 291 -19.63 -72.19 71.89
CA LEU A 291 -19.98 -71.89 70.51
C LEU A 291 -21.33 -71.17 70.43
N ALA A 292 -22.34 -71.63 71.18
CA ALA A 292 -23.62 -70.91 71.28
C ALA A 292 -23.48 -69.48 71.87
N GLN A 293 -22.52 -69.26 72.78
CA GLN A 293 -22.19 -67.93 73.29
C GLN A 293 -21.43 -67.07 72.27
N LEU A 294 -20.55 -67.66 71.44
CA LEU A 294 -19.83 -66.97 70.39
C LEU A 294 -20.75 -66.59 69.23
N ASP A 295 -21.66 -67.47 68.82
CA ASP A 295 -22.67 -67.22 67.78
C ASP A 295 -23.69 -66.15 68.23
N GLY A 296 -24.03 -66.10 69.52
CA GLY A 296 -24.85 -65.02 70.11
C GLY A 296 -24.12 -63.69 70.30
N SER A 297 -22.79 -63.70 70.33
CA SER A 297 -21.93 -62.51 70.48
C SER A 297 -21.39 -61.96 69.14
N GLY A 298 -21.80 -62.56 68.01
CA GLY A 298 -21.59 -62.07 66.65
C GLY A 298 -22.38 -60.79 66.34
N ALA A 299 -22.28 -59.80 67.23
CA ALA A 299 -22.67 -58.44 66.94
C ALA A 299 -21.79 -57.92 65.80
N ALA A 300 -22.45 -57.53 64.72
CA ALA A 300 -21.92 -56.85 63.55
C ALA A 300 -20.75 -55.90 63.89
N ALA A 301 -19.56 -56.28 63.46
CA ALA A 301 -18.49 -55.31 63.26
C ALA A 301 -18.91 -54.36 62.11
N PRO A 302 -18.68 -53.04 62.22
CA PRO A 302 -19.11 -52.08 61.21
C PRO A 302 -18.17 -52.15 60.00
N SER A 303 -18.48 -53.02 59.03
CA SER A 303 -17.76 -53.13 57.75
C SER A 303 -18.10 -51.99 56.75
N GLY A 304 -18.97 -51.05 57.13
CA GLY A 304 -19.36 -49.91 56.30
C GLY A 304 -18.20 -48.98 55.97
N GLY A 305 -17.35 -48.63 56.94
CA GLY A 305 -16.29 -47.63 56.75
C GLY A 305 -15.21 -48.03 55.73
N VAL A 306 -14.78 -49.29 55.71
CA VAL A 306 -13.75 -49.75 54.76
C VAL A 306 -14.33 -49.89 53.35
N ALA A 307 -15.54 -50.43 53.22
CA ALA A 307 -16.24 -50.54 51.94
C ALA A 307 -16.61 -49.18 51.34
N ASP A 308 -16.97 -48.20 52.19
CA ASP A 308 -17.27 -46.83 51.79
C ASP A 308 -15.99 -46.08 51.37
N LEU A 309 -14.89 -46.21 52.11
CA LEU A 309 -13.59 -45.63 51.73
C LEU A 309 -13.05 -46.22 50.43
N GLU A 310 -13.23 -47.52 50.18
CA GLU A 310 -12.85 -48.12 48.90
C GLU A 310 -13.75 -47.68 47.74
N ARG A 311 -15.06 -47.54 47.96
CA ARG A 311 -15.99 -46.96 46.98
C ARG A 311 -15.61 -45.51 46.67
N GLU A 312 -15.24 -44.72 47.67
CA GLU A 312 -14.81 -43.34 47.49
C GLU A 312 -13.46 -43.25 46.77
N ARG A 313 -12.48 -44.10 47.09
CA ARG A 313 -11.20 -44.19 46.36
C ARG A 313 -11.39 -44.62 44.90
N ARG A 314 -12.33 -45.54 44.62
CA ARG A 314 -12.72 -45.90 43.24
C ARG A 314 -13.42 -44.73 42.56
N GLY A 315 -14.33 -44.03 43.24
CA GLY A 315 -15.00 -42.83 42.73
C GLY A 315 -14.04 -41.69 42.38
N ARG A 316 -13.04 -41.42 43.24
CA ARG A 316 -11.98 -40.41 42.97
C ARG A 316 -11.12 -40.79 41.77
N ARG A 317 -10.76 -42.06 41.63
CA ARG A 317 -10.03 -42.57 40.45
C ARG A 317 -10.86 -42.45 39.18
N SER A 318 -12.11 -42.93 39.20
CA SER A 318 -13.04 -42.81 38.05
C SER A 318 -13.34 -41.36 37.69
N GLY A 319 -13.45 -40.45 38.67
CA GLY A 319 -13.59 -39.01 38.46
C GLY A 319 -12.34 -38.38 37.85
N GLY A 320 -11.15 -38.82 38.26
CA GLY A 320 -9.87 -38.43 37.66
C GLY A 320 -9.77 -38.85 36.19
N TRP A 321 -10.12 -40.10 35.88
CA TRP A 321 -10.18 -40.60 34.50
C TRP A 321 -11.22 -39.83 33.68
N ARG A 322 -12.43 -39.63 34.19
CA ARG A 322 -13.49 -38.87 33.50
C ARG A 322 -13.07 -37.43 33.19
N ARG A 323 -12.38 -36.75 34.11
CA ARG A 323 -11.84 -35.40 33.87
C ARG A 323 -10.78 -35.40 32.79
N ARG A 324 -9.82 -36.33 32.83
CA ARG A 324 -8.79 -36.46 31.79
C ARG A 324 -9.43 -36.74 30.42
N THR A 325 -10.36 -37.68 30.33
CA THR A 325 -11.09 -37.96 29.09
C THR A 325 -11.93 -36.76 28.63
N GLY A 326 -12.47 -35.95 29.56
CA GLY A 326 -13.13 -34.68 29.26
C GLY A 326 -12.17 -33.67 28.63
N CYS A 327 -11.00 -33.45 29.23
CA CYS A 327 -9.97 -32.56 28.69
C CYS A 327 -9.50 -33.01 27.31
N TRP A 328 -9.27 -34.32 27.10
CA TRP A 328 -8.88 -34.87 25.79
C TRP A 328 -9.99 -34.70 24.74
N ARG A 329 -11.26 -34.81 25.13
CA ARG A 329 -12.39 -34.54 24.21
C ARG A 329 -12.46 -33.07 23.81
N MET A 330 -12.37 -32.15 24.76
CA MET A 330 -12.38 -30.71 24.45
C MET A 330 -11.22 -30.34 23.52
N LEU A 331 -10.01 -30.86 23.80
CA LEU A 331 -8.85 -30.61 22.94
C LEU A 331 -9.01 -31.21 21.53
N ALA A 332 -9.64 -32.38 21.42
CA ALA A 332 -9.96 -32.96 20.11
C ALA A 332 -11.01 -32.15 19.34
N ASP A 333 -11.98 -31.56 20.03
CA ASP A 333 -13.01 -30.72 19.43
C ASP A 333 -12.46 -29.34 19.04
N ASP A 334 -11.56 -28.76 19.84
CA ASP A 334 -10.84 -27.54 19.52
C ASP A 334 -9.96 -27.73 18.27
N LEU A 335 -9.22 -28.84 18.19
CA LEU A 335 -8.44 -29.18 17.00
C LEU A 335 -9.32 -29.40 15.76
N ARG A 336 -10.50 -30.02 15.92
CA ARG A 336 -11.47 -30.15 14.81
C ARG A 336 -11.98 -28.80 14.33
N ALA A 337 -12.30 -27.88 15.25
CA ALA A 337 -12.75 -26.53 14.92
C ALA A 337 -11.64 -25.73 14.21
N GLN A 338 -10.39 -25.87 14.64
CA GLN A 338 -9.24 -25.27 13.95
C GLN A 338 -9.06 -25.85 12.55
N LEU A 339 -9.16 -27.17 12.38
CA LEU A 339 -9.06 -27.82 11.07
C LEU A 339 -10.17 -27.39 10.11
N SER A 340 -11.41 -27.23 10.59
CA SER A 340 -12.48 -26.66 9.76
C SER A 340 -12.20 -25.21 9.38
N GLY A 341 -11.70 -24.39 10.31
CA GLY A 341 -11.30 -23.01 10.02
C GLY A 341 -10.18 -22.92 8.97
N PHE A 342 -9.17 -23.80 9.05
CA PHE A 342 -8.14 -23.91 8.02
C PHE A 342 -8.70 -24.37 6.67
N GLY A 343 -9.70 -25.26 6.67
CA GLY A 343 -10.40 -25.69 5.47
C GLY A 343 -11.12 -24.53 4.76
N GLU A 344 -11.79 -23.67 5.52
CA GLU A 344 -12.48 -22.48 4.99
C GLU A 344 -11.49 -21.45 4.43
N LEU A 345 -10.39 -21.18 5.15
CA LEU A 345 -9.34 -20.28 4.67
C LEU A 345 -8.69 -20.82 3.39
N ARG A 346 -8.43 -22.13 3.30
CA ARG A 346 -7.92 -22.76 2.09
C ARG A 346 -8.91 -22.62 0.92
N ALA A 347 -10.20 -22.84 1.17
CA ALA A 347 -11.22 -22.67 0.15
C ALA A 347 -11.33 -21.21 -0.33
N ALA A 348 -11.19 -20.23 0.57
CA ALA A 348 -11.14 -18.81 0.21
C ALA A 348 -9.91 -18.47 -0.62
N ALA A 349 -8.72 -18.95 -0.23
CA ALA A 349 -7.49 -18.78 -1.00
C ALA A 349 -7.63 -19.35 -2.43
N SER A 350 -8.14 -20.58 -2.56
CA SER A 350 -8.39 -21.18 -3.88
C SER A 350 -9.48 -20.48 -4.70
N ARG A 351 -10.35 -19.66 -4.10
CA ARG A 351 -11.29 -18.80 -4.86
C ARG A 351 -10.56 -17.56 -5.38
N GLN A 352 -9.74 -16.94 -4.54
CA GLN A 352 -8.90 -15.80 -4.93
C GLN A 352 -7.92 -16.18 -6.05
N ASP A 353 -7.31 -17.36 -5.99
CA ASP A 353 -6.42 -17.84 -7.06
C ASP A 353 -7.17 -17.95 -8.41
N ARG A 354 -8.41 -18.46 -8.41
CA ARG A 354 -9.23 -18.52 -9.63
C ARG A 354 -9.62 -17.14 -10.16
N ASP A 355 -9.89 -16.19 -9.27
CA ASP A 355 -10.20 -14.81 -9.66
C ASP A 355 -8.95 -14.12 -10.25
N LEU A 356 -7.76 -14.39 -9.69
CA LEU A 356 -6.49 -13.93 -10.24
C LEU A 356 -6.24 -14.50 -11.64
N GLU A 357 -6.41 -15.81 -11.83
CA GLU A 357 -6.28 -16.46 -13.16
C GLU A 357 -7.25 -15.85 -14.19
N GLN A 358 -8.48 -15.51 -13.79
CA GLN A 358 -9.45 -14.85 -14.67
C GLN A 358 -9.03 -13.42 -15.03
N LEU A 359 -8.51 -12.66 -14.07
CA LEU A 359 -8.00 -11.31 -14.30
C LEU A 359 -6.76 -11.32 -15.20
N GLU A 360 -5.84 -12.25 -15.01
CA GLU A 360 -4.68 -12.46 -15.89
C GLU A 360 -5.11 -12.79 -17.31
N ALA A 361 -6.06 -13.72 -17.49
CA ALA A 361 -6.60 -14.03 -18.81
C ALA A 361 -7.32 -12.85 -19.47
N ALA A 362 -7.93 -11.95 -18.69
CA ALA A 362 -8.53 -10.72 -19.19
C ALA A 362 -7.46 -9.69 -19.61
N LEU A 363 -6.39 -9.55 -18.82
CA LEU A 363 -5.24 -8.70 -19.15
C LEU A 363 -4.58 -9.16 -20.45
N ASP A 364 -4.31 -10.46 -20.61
CA ASP A 364 -3.78 -11.03 -21.86
C ASP A 364 -4.63 -10.69 -23.09
N LYS A 365 -5.97 -10.77 -22.94
CA LYS A 365 -6.90 -10.40 -24.03
C LYS A 365 -6.80 -8.92 -24.37
N LEU A 366 -6.74 -8.05 -23.35
CA LEU A 366 -6.59 -6.61 -23.54
C LEU A 366 -5.24 -6.24 -24.17
N GLU A 367 -4.16 -6.91 -23.77
CA GLU A 367 -2.84 -6.73 -24.36
C GLU A 367 -2.82 -7.13 -25.83
N ARG A 368 -3.44 -8.26 -26.20
CA ARG A 368 -3.59 -8.67 -27.61
C ARG A 368 -4.38 -7.64 -28.42
N VAL A 369 -5.46 -7.07 -27.86
CA VAL A 369 -6.22 -6.01 -28.52
C VAL A 369 -5.38 -4.75 -28.69
N ARG A 370 -4.66 -4.33 -27.64
CA ARG A 370 -3.73 -3.19 -27.68
C ARG A 370 -2.67 -3.38 -28.76
N GLN A 371 -2.05 -4.56 -28.85
CA GLN A 371 -1.05 -4.88 -29.88
C GLN A 371 -1.65 -4.80 -31.29
N LYS A 372 -2.84 -5.36 -31.51
CA LYS A 372 -3.54 -5.27 -32.81
C LYS A 372 -3.86 -3.82 -33.19
N GLN A 373 -4.32 -3.02 -32.24
CA GLN A 373 -4.59 -1.59 -32.46
C GLN A 373 -3.30 -0.82 -32.76
N ALA A 374 -2.21 -1.09 -32.03
CA ALA A 374 -0.91 -0.48 -32.28
C ALA A 374 -0.37 -0.82 -33.68
N GLN A 375 -0.48 -2.08 -34.11
CA GLN A 375 -0.13 -2.50 -35.47
C GLN A 375 -0.97 -1.76 -36.53
N ARG A 376 -2.28 -1.61 -36.30
CA ARG A 376 -3.16 -0.89 -37.23
C ARG A 376 -2.88 0.61 -37.29
N ILE A 377 -2.54 1.23 -36.17
CA ILE A 377 -2.08 2.63 -36.13
C ILE A 377 -0.77 2.76 -36.90
N ALA A 378 0.17 1.82 -36.73
CA ALA A 378 1.44 1.84 -37.47
C ALA A 378 1.22 1.72 -38.97
N SER A 379 0.35 0.79 -39.44
CA SER A 379 0.03 0.65 -40.86
C SER A 379 -0.68 1.87 -41.44
N LEU A 380 -1.59 2.50 -40.68
CA LEU A 380 -2.25 3.74 -41.14
C LEU A 380 -1.26 4.91 -41.19
N LYS A 381 -0.28 4.98 -40.28
CA LYS A 381 0.79 5.98 -40.32
C LYS A 381 1.69 5.81 -41.53
N THR A 382 2.06 4.58 -41.91
CA THR A 382 2.86 4.33 -43.12
C THR A 382 2.09 4.69 -44.38
N GLN A 383 0.82 4.28 -44.47
CA GLN A 383 -0.06 4.66 -45.59
C GLN A 383 -0.24 6.18 -45.72
N LEU A 384 -0.40 6.89 -44.59
CA LEU A 384 -0.48 8.36 -44.60
C LEU A 384 0.83 9.00 -45.06
N ALA A 385 1.98 8.43 -44.67
CA ALA A 385 3.29 8.92 -45.11
C ALA A 385 3.52 8.68 -46.61
N GLU A 386 3.07 7.54 -47.14
CA GLU A 386 3.07 7.24 -48.58
C GLU A 386 2.17 8.22 -49.35
N CYS A 387 0.89 8.37 -48.96
CA CYS A 387 -0.01 9.35 -49.58
C CYS A 387 0.54 10.78 -49.58
N ARG A 388 1.23 11.20 -48.49
CA ARG A 388 1.89 12.51 -48.43
C ARG A 388 3.04 12.63 -49.43
N ARG A 389 3.87 11.59 -49.56
CA ARG A 389 4.95 11.56 -50.57
C ARG A 389 4.38 11.63 -51.98
N ASP A 390 3.35 10.83 -52.28
CA ASP A 390 2.71 10.83 -53.59
C ASP A 390 2.11 12.22 -53.92
N SER A 391 1.49 12.89 -52.93
CA SER A 391 0.99 14.25 -53.11
C SER A 391 2.10 15.27 -53.31
N ASP A 392 3.20 15.17 -52.55
CA ASP A 392 4.36 16.06 -52.68
C ASP A 392 5.07 15.87 -54.02
N GLU A 393 5.20 14.62 -54.50
CA GLU A 393 5.73 14.28 -55.81
C GLU A 393 4.83 14.82 -56.93
N SER A 394 3.51 14.64 -56.82
CA SER A 394 2.55 15.21 -57.77
C SER A 394 2.62 16.74 -57.82
N LEU A 395 2.73 17.40 -56.66
CA LEU A 395 2.91 18.87 -56.59
C LEU A 395 4.23 19.31 -57.20
N ARG A 396 5.32 18.54 -57.02
CA ARG A 396 6.60 18.81 -57.69
C ARG A 396 6.48 18.69 -59.20
N CYS A 397 5.89 17.61 -59.72
CA CYS A 397 5.67 17.43 -61.15
C CYS A 397 4.83 18.57 -61.74
N LEU A 398 3.70 18.94 -61.11
CA LEU A 398 2.89 20.07 -61.56
C LEU A 398 3.63 21.41 -61.50
N SER A 399 4.50 21.61 -60.51
CA SER A 399 5.34 22.80 -60.40
C SER A 399 6.40 22.85 -61.50
N GLU A 400 7.00 21.71 -61.84
CA GLU A 400 7.95 21.58 -62.95
C GLU A 400 7.26 21.82 -64.30
N GLU A 401 6.07 21.25 -64.53
CA GLU A 401 5.25 21.49 -65.72
C GLU A 401 4.85 22.97 -65.85
N LEU A 402 4.41 23.61 -64.76
CA LEU A 402 4.12 25.05 -64.74
C LEU A 402 5.38 25.89 -65.03
N ARG A 403 6.55 25.46 -64.56
CA ARG A 403 7.82 26.13 -64.85
C ARG A 403 8.17 26.02 -66.33
N VAL A 404 8.01 24.83 -66.92
CA VAL A 404 8.24 24.60 -68.37
C VAL A 404 7.25 25.41 -69.21
N ALA A 405 5.95 25.34 -68.90
CA ALA A 405 4.93 26.09 -69.61
C ALA A 405 5.15 27.61 -69.55
N ARG A 406 5.65 28.13 -68.43
CA ARG A 406 6.07 29.55 -68.32
C ARG A 406 7.25 29.87 -69.23
N GLN A 407 8.26 29.00 -69.28
CA GLN A 407 9.43 29.19 -70.16
C GLN A 407 9.01 29.18 -71.64
N GLU A 408 8.13 28.28 -72.05
CA GLU A 408 7.59 28.23 -73.42
C GLU A 408 6.78 29.49 -73.78
N LEU A 409 6.10 30.10 -72.81
CA LEU A 409 5.32 31.32 -73.01
C LEU A 409 6.21 32.58 -73.08
N ASP A 410 7.36 32.56 -72.41
CA ASP A 410 8.36 33.64 -72.46
C ASP A 410 9.22 33.58 -73.75
N GLU A 411 9.29 32.40 -74.40
CA GLU A 411 10.04 32.18 -75.65
C GLU A 411 9.21 32.39 -76.94
N ALA A 412 7.88 32.53 -76.83
CA ALA A 412 6.95 32.81 -77.91
C ALA A 412 6.62 34.31 -78.04
#